data_AF-A0A0T6AJH5-F1
#
_entry.id   AF-A0A0T6AJH5-F1
#
_cell.length_a   1.000
_cell.length_b   1.000
_cell.length_c   1.000
_cell.angle_alpha   90.00
_cell.angle_beta   90.00
_cell.angle_gamma   90.00
#
_symmetry.space_group_name_H-M   'P 1'
#
loop_
_entity.id
_entity.type
_entity.pdbx_description
1 polymer ?
#
loop_
_entity_poly.entity_id
_entity_poly.type
_entity_poly.pdbx_seq_one_letter_code
_entity_poly.pdbx_strand_id
1 'polypeptide(L)'
;MGVPLKVEALGHVSLFVKDLEASIRFYRDVLGLKDVGRGKNGRIAFFSAGPHHHDLSIEAARVDGPERPRGAAGLYHIAFQVGTTREALDAARRWVEAHGLGPFGEMNASESASFSIHDPDGHEIELYVDLRAG
;
A
#
# COMPACT_ATOMS: atom_id res chain seq x y z
N MET A 1 22.29 5.38 -33.17
CA MET A 1 22.23 5.52 -31.70
C MET A 1 20.80 5.24 -31.28
N GLY A 2 20.56 4.30 -30.38
CA GLY A 2 19.21 3.95 -29.93
C GLY A 2 18.59 5.07 -29.09
N VAL A 3 17.26 5.13 -29.06
CA VAL A 3 16.53 6.03 -28.14
C VAL A 3 16.79 5.55 -26.71
N PRO A 4 17.24 6.41 -25.79
CA PRO A 4 17.47 6.02 -24.40
C PRO A 4 16.15 5.65 -23.72
N LEU A 5 16.21 4.65 -22.83
CA LEU A 5 15.09 4.23 -21.99
C LEU A 5 14.61 5.42 -21.14
N LYS A 6 13.30 5.70 -21.17
CA LYS A 6 12.64 6.65 -20.28
C LYS A 6 11.44 5.96 -19.63
N VAL A 7 11.45 5.86 -18.31
CA VAL A 7 10.30 5.38 -17.53
C VAL A 7 9.24 6.50 -17.51
N GLU A 8 7.99 6.16 -17.76
CA GLU A 8 6.88 7.14 -17.80
C GLU A 8 6.15 7.25 -16.45
N ALA A 9 5.94 6.12 -15.77
CA ALA A 9 5.26 6.04 -14.48
C ALA A 9 5.57 4.71 -13.78
N LEU A 10 5.25 4.65 -12.48
CA LEU A 10 5.15 3.39 -11.76
C LEU A 10 3.90 2.63 -12.22
N GLY A 11 4.04 1.34 -12.57
CA GLY A 11 2.90 0.54 -13.03
C GLY A 11 2.14 -0.15 -11.90
N HIS A 12 2.83 -0.93 -11.06
CA HIS A 12 2.27 -1.59 -9.89
C HIS A 12 3.38 -2.06 -8.96
N VAL A 13 3.02 -2.38 -7.71
CA VAL A 13 3.87 -3.09 -6.75
C VAL A 13 3.31 -4.50 -6.54
N SER A 14 4.19 -5.50 -6.39
CA SER A 14 3.78 -6.88 -6.11
C SER A 14 4.40 -7.37 -4.80
N LEU A 15 3.57 -7.89 -3.91
CA LEU A 15 3.98 -8.43 -2.61
C LEU A 15 3.74 -9.94 -2.56
N PHE A 16 4.63 -10.64 -1.84
CA PHE A 16 4.32 -11.98 -1.37
C PHE A 16 3.70 -11.87 0.01
N VAL A 17 2.58 -12.56 0.22
CA VAL A 17 1.83 -12.56 1.49
C VAL A 17 1.70 -13.99 2.02
N LYS A 18 1.74 -14.15 3.34
CA LYS A 18 1.63 -15.44 4.02
C LYS A 18 0.22 -16.00 3.94
N ASP A 19 -0.80 -15.16 4.19
CA ASP A 19 -2.21 -15.51 4.10
C ASP A 19 -2.90 -14.60 3.06
N LEU A 20 -3.15 -15.16 1.89
CA LEU A 20 -3.75 -14.44 0.77
C LEU A 20 -5.14 -13.89 1.13
N GLU A 21 -5.97 -14.64 1.86
CA GLU A 21 -7.33 -14.22 2.16
C GLU A 21 -7.36 -13.14 3.25
N ALA A 22 -6.46 -13.23 4.24
CA ALA A 22 -6.29 -12.15 5.22
C ALA A 22 -5.84 -10.85 4.54
N SER A 23 -4.86 -10.93 3.65
CA SER A 23 -4.37 -9.77 2.92
C SER A 23 -5.40 -9.23 1.94
N ILE A 24 -6.20 -10.07 1.27
CA ILE A 24 -7.33 -9.61 0.44
C ILE A 24 -8.31 -8.77 1.28
N ARG A 25 -8.72 -9.27 2.44
CA ARG A 25 -9.63 -8.52 3.33
C ARG A 25 -9.01 -7.20 3.79
N PHE A 26 -7.74 -7.20 4.15
CA PHE A 26 -7.05 -5.97 4.54
C PHE A 26 -7.05 -4.93 3.41
N TYR A 27 -6.56 -5.28 2.22
CA TYR A 27 -6.41 -4.31 1.13
C TYR A 27 -7.76 -3.85 0.56
N ARG A 28 -8.78 -4.73 0.55
CA ARG A 28 -10.12 -4.39 0.07
C ARG A 28 -10.94 -3.64 1.12
N ASP A 29 -11.04 -4.19 2.32
CA ASP A 29 -12.03 -3.75 3.32
C ASP A 29 -11.45 -2.67 4.24
N VAL A 30 -10.16 -2.73 4.58
CA VAL A 30 -9.53 -1.76 5.48
C VAL A 30 -8.90 -0.62 4.68
N LEU A 31 -8.09 -0.93 3.67
CA LEU A 31 -7.44 0.09 2.85
C LEU A 31 -8.37 0.66 1.77
N GLY A 32 -9.48 -0.01 1.48
CA GLY A 32 -10.49 0.47 0.52
C GLY A 32 -10.07 0.38 -0.94
N LEU A 33 -9.02 -0.39 -1.28
CA LEU A 33 -8.62 -0.57 -2.67
C LEU A 33 -9.65 -1.41 -3.42
N LYS A 34 -9.88 -1.06 -4.69
CA LYS A 34 -10.81 -1.80 -5.54
C LYS A 34 -10.20 -3.13 -5.91
N ASP A 35 -10.84 -4.22 -5.50
CA ASP A 35 -10.53 -5.57 -6.00
C ASP A 35 -10.90 -5.68 -7.49
N VAL A 36 -9.91 -5.96 -8.34
CA VAL A 36 -10.08 -6.04 -9.80
C VAL A 36 -9.92 -7.47 -10.35
N GLY A 37 -9.76 -8.46 -9.48
CA GLY A 37 -9.81 -9.86 -9.86
C GLY A 37 -8.64 -10.71 -9.37
N ARG A 38 -8.52 -11.90 -9.97
CA ARG A 38 -7.60 -12.95 -9.54
C ARG A 38 -6.76 -13.47 -10.71
N GLY A 39 -5.55 -13.95 -10.39
CA GLY A 39 -4.62 -14.55 -11.35
C GLY A 39 -4.02 -15.85 -10.83
N LYS A 40 -3.28 -16.56 -11.70
CA LYS A 40 -2.57 -17.81 -11.37
C LYS A 40 -3.42 -18.82 -10.58
N ASN A 41 -4.60 -19.16 -11.11
CA ASN A 41 -5.55 -20.08 -10.47
C ASN A 41 -5.94 -19.66 -9.04
N GLY A 42 -6.14 -18.36 -8.83
CA GLY A 42 -6.55 -17.80 -7.54
C GLY A 42 -5.41 -17.51 -6.57
N ARG A 43 -4.15 -17.73 -6.95
CA ARG A 43 -2.99 -17.44 -6.08
C ARG A 43 -2.57 -15.98 -6.03
N ILE A 44 -3.09 -15.15 -6.93
CA ILE A 44 -2.84 -13.71 -6.97
C ILE A 44 -4.16 -12.96 -6.87
N ALA A 45 -4.17 -11.89 -6.09
CA ALA A 45 -5.20 -10.86 -6.11
C ALA A 45 -4.63 -9.53 -6.61
N PHE A 46 -5.44 -8.79 -7.35
CA PHE A 46 -5.08 -7.50 -7.94
C PHE A 46 -6.00 -6.41 -7.40
N PHE A 47 -5.41 -5.24 -7.09
CA PHE A 47 -6.09 -4.10 -6.52
C PHE A 47 -5.76 -2.82 -7.25
N SER A 48 -6.74 -1.92 -7.39
CA SER A 48 -6.58 -0.61 -8.01
C SER A 48 -6.89 0.51 -7.00
N ALA A 49 -6.05 1.53 -7.00
CA ALA A 49 -6.25 2.82 -6.34
C ALA A 49 -6.97 3.84 -7.27
N GLY A 50 -7.27 3.44 -8.51
CA GLY A 50 -8.07 4.23 -9.46
C GLY A 50 -7.42 4.44 -10.84
N PRO A 51 -6.18 4.97 -10.93
CA PRO A 51 -5.58 5.39 -12.21
C PRO A 51 -5.21 4.24 -13.16
N HIS A 52 -4.83 3.08 -12.62
CA HIS A 52 -4.35 1.94 -13.39
C HIS A 52 -5.31 0.76 -13.31
N HIS A 53 -5.18 -0.21 -14.24
CA HIS A 53 -5.92 -1.47 -14.16
C HIS A 53 -5.72 -2.14 -12.79
N HIS A 54 -4.49 -2.11 -12.28
CA HIS A 54 -4.12 -2.45 -10.91
C HIS A 54 -2.85 -1.68 -10.53
N ASP A 55 -2.75 -1.32 -9.26
CA ASP A 55 -1.63 -0.60 -8.64
C ASP A 55 -0.89 -1.49 -7.64
N LEU A 56 -1.59 -2.48 -7.08
CA LEU A 56 -1.04 -3.48 -6.16
C LEU A 56 -1.45 -4.88 -6.61
N SER A 57 -0.51 -5.82 -6.53
CA SER A 57 -0.83 -7.25 -6.54
C SER A 57 -0.25 -7.94 -5.32
N ILE A 58 -0.96 -8.96 -4.82
CA ILE A 58 -0.47 -9.82 -3.75
C ILE A 58 -0.52 -11.27 -4.22
N GLU A 59 0.59 -12.00 -4.04
CA GLU A 59 0.70 -13.41 -4.37
C GLU A 59 0.92 -14.22 -3.10
N ALA A 60 0.20 -15.34 -2.96
CA ALA A 60 0.48 -16.28 -1.88
C ALA A 60 1.94 -16.77 -1.96
N ALA A 61 2.69 -16.56 -0.88
CA ALA A 61 4.06 -17.03 -0.75
C ALA A 61 4.15 -18.55 -0.99
N ARG A 62 5.29 -19.01 -1.51
CA ARG A 62 5.53 -20.43 -1.81
C ARG A 62 6.40 -21.11 -0.75
N VAL A 63 7.08 -20.30 0.03
CA VAL A 63 7.97 -20.70 1.12
C VAL A 63 7.82 -19.69 2.23
N ASP A 64 7.93 -20.14 3.46
CA ASP A 64 8.10 -19.24 4.60
C ASP A 64 9.51 -18.65 4.54
N GLY A 65 9.60 -17.33 4.54
CA GLY A 65 10.86 -16.61 4.64
C GLY A 65 11.12 -16.18 6.09
N PRO A 66 12.38 -15.99 6.48
CA PRO A 66 12.68 -15.33 7.75
C PRO A 66 12.09 -13.92 7.76
N GLU A 67 11.71 -13.43 8.94
CA GLU A 67 11.39 -12.02 9.11
C GLU A 67 12.57 -11.18 8.63
N ARG A 68 12.28 -10.14 7.82
CA ARG A 68 13.34 -9.24 7.37
C ARG A 68 13.79 -8.36 8.53
N PRO A 69 15.10 -8.31 8.84
CA PRO A 69 15.61 -7.37 9.83
C PRO A 69 15.25 -5.94 9.45
N ARG A 70 14.86 -5.14 10.44
CA ARG A 70 14.61 -3.70 10.24
C ARG A 70 15.87 -3.03 9.68
N GLY A 71 15.70 -2.23 8.62
CA GLY A 71 16.80 -1.51 7.96
C GLY A 71 17.63 -2.34 6.98
N ALA A 72 17.31 -3.63 6.78
CA ALA A 72 17.92 -4.41 5.71
C ALA A 72 17.45 -3.90 4.33
N ALA A 73 18.31 -4.04 3.32
CA ALA A 73 17.95 -3.70 1.95
C ALA A 73 16.71 -4.49 1.49
N GLY A 74 15.75 -3.80 0.88
CA GLY A 74 14.46 -4.36 0.51
C GLY A 74 13.42 -3.30 0.22
N LEU A 75 12.16 -3.74 0.03
CA LEU A 75 11.03 -2.81 0.05
C LEU A 75 10.92 -2.21 1.45
N TYR A 76 10.97 -0.88 1.53
CA TYR A 76 10.82 -0.16 2.78
C TYR A 76 9.33 0.07 3.09
N HIS A 77 8.64 0.88 2.29
CA HIS A 77 7.20 1.12 2.40
C HIS A 77 6.55 1.36 1.03
N ILE A 78 5.22 1.34 1.00
CA ILE A 78 4.39 1.77 -0.14
C ILE A 78 3.48 2.90 0.35
N ALA A 79 3.40 4.00 -0.39
CA ALA A 79 2.57 5.14 -0.04
C ALA A 79 1.29 5.19 -0.89
N PHE A 80 0.14 5.39 -0.25
CA PHE A 80 -1.16 5.62 -0.89
C PHE A 80 -1.71 6.98 -0.48
N GLN A 81 -2.15 7.74 -1.48
CA GLN A 81 -2.81 9.02 -1.23
C GLN A 81 -4.25 8.76 -0.79
N VAL A 82 -4.63 9.31 0.37
CA VAL A 82 -5.98 9.14 0.96
C VAL A 82 -6.83 10.42 0.90
N GLY A 83 -6.31 11.45 0.25
CA GLY A 83 -7.00 12.73 0.06
C GLY A 83 -6.04 13.87 -0.25
N THR A 84 -6.55 15.10 -0.17
CA THR A 84 -5.79 16.34 -0.41
C THR A 84 -5.90 17.33 0.75
N THR A 85 -6.53 16.94 1.86
CA THR A 85 -6.69 17.79 3.05
C THR A 85 -6.29 17.08 4.33
N ARG A 86 -5.99 17.84 5.39
CA ARG A 86 -5.65 17.29 6.70
C ARG A 86 -6.82 16.55 7.32
N GLU A 87 -8.03 17.03 7.10
CA GLU A 87 -9.26 16.40 7.58
C GLU A 87 -9.45 15.01 6.97
N ALA A 88 -9.05 14.81 5.70
CA ALA A 88 -9.07 13.50 5.06
C ALA A 88 -8.05 12.54 5.70
N LEU A 89 -6.84 13.03 6.01
CA LEU A 89 -5.84 12.25 6.73
C LEU A 89 -6.30 11.88 8.15
N ASP A 90 -6.91 12.81 8.87
CA ASP A 90 -7.45 12.56 10.21
C ASP A 90 -8.61 11.55 10.18
N ALA A 91 -9.44 11.60 9.13
CA ALA A 91 -10.49 10.60 8.91
C ALA A 91 -9.91 9.21 8.62
N ALA A 92 -8.88 9.13 7.77
CA ALA A 92 -8.17 7.88 7.50
C ALA A 92 -7.54 7.30 8.77
N ARG A 93 -6.94 8.15 9.63
CA ARG A 93 -6.41 7.73 10.93
C ARG A 93 -7.47 7.09 11.83
N ARG A 94 -8.60 7.79 12.04
CA ARG A 94 -9.70 7.26 12.85
C ARG A 94 -10.23 5.94 12.30
N TRP A 95 -10.30 5.82 10.98
CA TRP A 95 -10.74 4.61 10.31
C TRP A 95 -9.82 3.43 10.61
N VAL A 96 -8.51 3.58 10.44
CA VAL A 96 -7.56 2.47 10.68
C VAL A 96 -7.46 2.10 12.16
N GLU A 97 -7.55 3.08 13.07
CA GLU A 97 -7.59 2.86 14.52
C GLU A 97 -8.84 2.07 14.94
N ALA A 98 -10.01 2.39 14.35
CA ALA A 98 -11.24 1.63 14.57
C ALA A 98 -11.17 0.18 14.06
N HIS A 99 -10.24 -0.13 13.15
CA HIS A 99 -9.92 -1.48 12.68
C HIS A 99 -8.78 -2.14 13.47
N GLY A 100 -8.35 -1.55 14.59
CA GLY A 100 -7.35 -2.12 15.49
C GLY A 100 -5.89 -1.95 15.04
N LEU A 101 -5.64 -1.10 14.04
CA LEU A 101 -4.29 -0.79 13.59
C LEU A 101 -3.70 0.36 14.41
N GLY A 102 -2.42 0.26 14.75
CA GLY A 102 -1.69 1.32 15.44
C GLY A 102 -0.91 2.18 14.45
N PRO A 103 -1.31 3.44 14.20
CA PRO A 103 -0.54 4.36 13.37
C PRO A 103 0.83 4.67 13.99
N PHE A 104 1.82 4.92 13.14
CA PHE A 104 3.17 5.34 13.54
C PHE A 104 3.81 6.21 12.45
N GLY A 105 5.04 6.66 12.68
CA GLY A 105 5.83 7.32 11.63
C GLY A 105 5.23 8.63 11.11
N GLU A 106 4.61 9.42 11.99
CA GLU A 106 3.90 10.63 11.61
C GLU A 106 4.83 11.67 10.98
N MET A 107 4.39 12.22 9.85
CA MET A 107 5.02 13.38 9.21
C MET A 107 3.98 14.47 9.03
N ASN A 108 4.34 15.69 9.42
CA ASN A 108 3.47 16.84 9.31
C ASN A 108 4.25 18.03 8.74
N ALA A 109 4.24 18.17 7.41
CA ALA A 109 4.85 19.27 6.69
C ALA A 109 3.78 20.22 6.12
N SER A 110 4.21 21.39 5.63
CA SER A 110 3.31 22.36 4.99
C SER A 110 2.71 21.86 3.68
N GLU A 111 3.41 20.96 3.00
CA GLU A 111 3.10 20.52 1.64
C GLU A 111 2.55 19.09 1.57
N SER A 112 2.79 18.29 2.60
CA SER A 112 2.24 16.95 2.74
C SER A 112 2.14 16.57 4.22
N ALA A 113 1.25 15.63 4.51
CA ALA A 113 1.16 15.01 5.83
C ALA A 113 0.87 13.52 5.66
N SER A 114 1.39 12.69 6.57
CA SER A 114 1.23 11.25 6.50
C SER A 114 1.37 10.55 7.85
N PHE A 115 0.94 9.30 7.88
CA PHE A 115 1.29 8.32 8.91
C PHE A 115 1.36 6.93 8.28
N SER A 116 2.03 6.01 8.95
CA SER A 116 2.18 4.63 8.50
C SER A 116 1.36 3.66 9.34
N ILE A 117 0.98 2.54 8.73
CA ILE A 117 0.41 1.34 9.37
C ILE A 117 1.14 0.10 8.84
N HIS A 118 0.96 -1.04 9.52
CA HIS A 118 1.42 -2.33 9.00
C HIS A 118 0.27 -3.10 8.37
N ASP A 119 0.53 -3.76 7.25
CA ASP A 119 -0.34 -4.80 6.71
C ASP A 119 -0.22 -6.12 7.52
N PRO A 120 -0.98 -7.18 7.18
CA PRO A 120 -0.93 -8.46 7.89
C PRO A 120 0.44 -9.15 7.91
N ASP A 121 1.29 -8.86 6.94
CA ASP A 121 2.63 -9.43 6.79
C ASP A 121 3.73 -8.54 7.38
N GLY A 122 3.38 -7.35 7.90
CA GLY A 122 4.30 -6.37 8.48
C GLY A 122 4.91 -5.40 7.48
N HIS A 123 4.40 -5.33 6.24
CA HIS A 123 4.79 -4.29 5.29
C HIS A 123 4.29 -2.93 5.75
N GLU A 124 5.16 -1.93 5.67
CA GLU A 124 4.81 -0.55 5.99
C GLU A 124 3.99 0.07 4.84
N ILE A 125 2.79 0.53 5.18
CA ILE A 125 1.88 1.24 4.28
C ILE A 125 1.76 2.67 4.80
N GLU A 126 2.26 3.63 4.03
CA GLU A 126 2.13 5.06 4.33
C GLU A 126 0.81 5.58 3.73
N LEU A 127 -0.01 6.22 4.55
CA LEU A 127 -1.20 6.95 4.13
C LEU A 127 -0.87 8.43 4.17
N TYR A 128 -0.95 9.09 3.01
CA TYR A 128 -0.55 10.49 2.90
C TYR A 128 -1.60 11.35 2.20
N VAL A 129 -1.46 12.66 2.39
CA VAL A 129 -2.17 13.68 1.63
C VAL A 129 -1.15 14.63 1.01
N ASP A 130 -1.35 14.96 -0.26
CA ASP A 130 -0.65 16.06 -0.93
C ASP A 130 -1.46 17.33 -0.73
N LEU A 131 -0.92 18.26 0.06
CA LEU A 131 -1.57 19.52 0.41
C LEU A 131 -1.33 20.62 -0.63
N ARG A 132 -0.47 20.38 -1.63
CA ARG A 132 -0.29 21.29 -2.77
C ARG A 132 -1.38 21.14 -3.84
N ALA A 133 -2.10 20.02 -3.80
CA ALA A 133 -3.13 19.67 -4.79
C ALA A 133 -4.55 20.15 -4.42
N GLY A 134 -4.70 20.83 -3.27
CA GLY A 134 -5.95 21.36 -2.74
C GLY A 134 -6.10 22.88 -2.91
#